data_AF-A0A2G6VQV1-F1
#
_entry.id   AF-A0A2G6VQV1-F1
#
_cell.length_a   1.000
_cell.length_b   1.000
_cell.length_c   1.000
_cell.angle_alpha   90.00
_cell.angle_beta   90.00
_cell.angle_gamma   90.00
#
_symmetry.space_group_name_H-M   'P 1'
#
loop_
_entity.id
_entity.type
_entity.pdbx_description
1 polymer ?
#
loop_
_entity_poly.entity_id
_entity_poly.type
_entity_poly.pdbx_seq_one_letter_code
_entity_poly.pdbx_strand_id
1 'polypeptide(L)'
;MIQILMSVFRVKNNLVRIVGLHLFFLLFAQSSFSQTSDEKKVMIDGEKAFSENNFTLAKDIYSQAVKLDEKNRNFWYNLAASELALGERENACEHFYKAYLLNDGEALNAIKENCPNFRNGSIMAVNDVDEKPKFIYKDKEYLLCEKGALSSKYVDYMAKELRNSKVLGKKAIGRKVYVLIGISKADSLNIEVLKVTGNQEDVSVVKDEVIAVFKNAASYISAKNKGVNVDLWEKWAIPLSF
;
A
#
# COMPACT_ATOMS: atom_id res chain seq x y z
N MET A 1 -65.18 5.46 -12.09
CA MET A 1 -64.36 6.66 -12.40
C MET A 1 -63.10 6.78 -11.53
N ILE A 2 -63.04 6.20 -10.31
CA ILE A 2 -61.89 6.31 -9.40
C ILE A 2 -60.72 5.35 -9.74
N GLN A 3 -61.00 4.19 -10.35
CA GLN A 3 -59.95 3.20 -10.69
C GLN A 3 -58.99 3.64 -11.82
N ILE A 4 -59.42 4.55 -12.70
CA ILE A 4 -58.58 5.05 -13.81
C ILE A 4 -57.61 6.14 -13.32
N LEU A 5 -57.95 6.89 -12.26
CA LEU A 5 -57.06 7.92 -11.72
C LEU A 5 -55.84 7.33 -10.98
N MET A 6 -55.98 6.17 -10.35
CA MET A 6 -54.87 5.54 -9.61
C MET A 6 -53.81 4.89 -10.52
N SER A 7 -54.17 4.43 -11.72
CA SER A 7 -53.19 3.85 -12.66
C SER A 7 -52.31 4.91 -13.30
N VAL A 8 -52.86 6.09 -13.62
CA VAL A 8 -52.11 7.22 -14.20
C VAL A 8 -51.10 7.81 -13.19
N PHE A 9 -51.45 7.87 -11.90
CA PHE A 9 -50.54 8.35 -10.85
C PHE A 9 -49.37 7.38 -10.59
N ARG A 10 -49.59 6.07 -10.73
CA ARG A 10 -48.56 5.03 -10.54
C ARG A 10 -47.51 5.03 -11.65
N VAL A 11 -47.89 5.36 -12.88
CA VAL A 11 -46.97 5.45 -14.04
C VAL A 11 -46.07 6.69 -13.95
N LYS A 12 -46.59 7.84 -13.50
CA LYS A 12 -45.78 9.06 -13.31
C LYS A 12 -44.69 8.89 -12.25
N ASN A 13 -44.97 8.20 -11.14
CA ASN A 13 -43.98 7.96 -10.08
C ASN A 13 -42.87 6.97 -10.48
N ASN A 14 -43.17 5.99 -11.34
CA ASN A 14 -42.15 5.08 -11.86
C ASN A 14 -41.24 5.75 -12.90
N LEU A 15 -41.77 6.66 -13.72
CA LEU A 15 -40.96 7.40 -14.70
C LEU A 15 -39.97 8.36 -14.02
N VAL A 16 -40.40 9.06 -12.95
CA VAL A 16 -39.52 9.95 -12.17
C VAL A 16 -38.42 9.17 -11.42
N ARG A 17 -38.72 7.97 -10.92
CA ARG A 17 -37.71 7.10 -10.29
C ARG A 17 -36.69 6.53 -11.28
N ILE A 18 -37.11 6.15 -12.49
CA ILE A 18 -36.22 5.59 -13.52
C ILE A 18 -35.31 6.69 -14.10
N VAL A 19 -35.84 7.89 -14.34
CA VAL A 19 -35.03 9.04 -14.82
C VAL A 19 -34.06 9.51 -13.75
N GLY A 20 -34.46 9.55 -12.46
CA GLY A 20 -33.56 9.88 -11.36
C GLY A 20 -32.41 8.88 -11.17
N LEU A 21 -32.66 7.59 -11.37
CA LEU A 21 -31.65 6.52 -11.23
C LEU A 21 -30.64 6.51 -12.40
N HIS A 22 -31.08 6.84 -13.61
CA HIS A 22 -30.19 6.98 -14.77
C HIS A 22 -29.37 8.28 -14.74
N LEU A 23 -29.93 9.37 -14.22
CA LEU A 23 -29.17 10.62 -14.04
C LEU A 23 -28.09 10.48 -12.96
N PHE A 24 -28.34 9.68 -11.91
CA PHE A 24 -27.35 9.37 -10.89
C PHE A 24 -26.20 8.49 -11.42
N PHE A 25 -26.48 7.56 -12.33
CA PHE A 25 -25.45 6.72 -12.97
C PHE A 25 -24.54 7.51 -13.93
N LEU A 26 -25.05 8.55 -14.59
CA LEU A 26 -24.25 9.39 -15.51
C LEU A 26 -23.26 10.31 -14.77
N LEU A 27 -23.58 10.73 -13.53
CA LEU A 27 -22.69 11.56 -12.71
C LEU A 27 -21.49 10.77 -12.15
N PHE A 28 -21.64 9.48 -11.87
CA PHE A 28 -20.55 8.62 -11.39
C PHE A 28 -19.57 8.18 -12.48
N ALA A 29 -19.97 8.21 -13.76
CA ALA A 29 -19.08 7.86 -14.87
C ALA A 29 -18.13 9.01 -15.27
N GLN A 30 -18.47 10.26 -14.94
CA GLN A 30 -17.70 11.44 -15.35
C GLN A 30 -16.50 11.72 -14.42
N SER A 31 -16.55 11.30 -13.15
CA SER A 31 -15.46 11.52 -12.20
C SER A 31 -14.21 10.71 -12.52
N SER A 32 -14.37 9.46 -12.98
CA SER A 32 -13.23 8.57 -13.26
C SER A 32 -12.48 8.93 -14.54
N PHE A 33 -13.16 9.52 -15.54
CA PHE A 33 -12.50 9.90 -16.80
C PHE A 33 -11.67 11.17 -16.68
N SER A 34 -12.14 12.17 -15.93
CA SER A 34 -11.40 13.44 -15.74
C SER A 34 -10.09 13.24 -14.98
N GLN A 35 -10.08 12.38 -13.95
CA GLN A 35 -8.90 12.14 -13.13
C GLN A 35 -7.73 11.59 -13.96
N THR A 36 -8.01 10.64 -14.88
CA THR A 36 -6.97 10.03 -15.71
C THR A 36 -6.31 10.99 -16.71
N SER A 37 -7.03 12.00 -17.20
CA SER A 37 -6.44 12.98 -18.12
C SER A 37 -5.54 13.97 -17.39
N ASP A 38 -5.94 14.38 -16.19
CA ASP A 38 -5.20 15.37 -15.40
C ASP A 38 -3.89 14.77 -14.88
N GLU A 39 -3.92 13.54 -14.35
CA GLU A 39 -2.72 12.83 -13.90
C GLU A 39 -1.69 12.64 -15.03
N LYS A 40 -2.16 12.19 -16.20
CA LYS A 40 -1.29 11.96 -17.36
C LYS A 40 -0.66 13.25 -17.84
N LYS A 41 -1.43 14.33 -17.89
CA LYS A 41 -0.94 15.65 -18.30
C LYS A 41 0.13 16.16 -17.34
N VAL A 42 -0.15 16.12 -16.04
CA VAL A 42 0.78 16.57 -15.00
C VAL A 42 2.09 15.77 -15.05
N MET A 43 2.03 14.47 -15.31
CA MET A 43 3.25 13.67 -15.48
C MET A 43 4.08 14.13 -16.69
N ILE A 44 3.45 14.31 -17.86
CA ILE A 44 4.13 14.76 -19.08
C ILE A 44 4.76 16.15 -18.89
N ASP A 45 4.02 17.10 -18.33
CA ASP A 45 4.47 18.47 -18.12
C ASP A 45 5.64 18.51 -17.11
N GLY A 46 5.55 17.72 -16.04
CA GLY A 46 6.60 17.60 -15.03
C GLY A 46 7.87 16.95 -15.57
N GLU A 47 7.75 15.85 -16.33
CA GLU A 47 8.88 15.15 -16.93
C GLU A 47 9.58 16.04 -17.95
N LYS A 48 8.81 16.77 -18.76
CA LYS A 48 9.34 17.76 -19.69
C LYS A 48 10.15 18.83 -18.94
N ALA A 49 9.57 19.47 -17.93
CA ALA A 49 10.27 20.49 -17.14
C ALA A 49 11.55 19.95 -16.50
N PHE A 50 11.51 18.71 -15.97
CA PHE A 50 12.67 18.03 -15.41
C PHE A 50 13.76 17.79 -16.47
N SER A 51 13.39 17.29 -17.65
CA SER A 51 14.31 17.03 -18.78
C SER A 51 14.96 18.30 -19.34
N GLU A 52 14.29 19.44 -19.22
CA GLU A 52 14.79 20.76 -19.60
C GLU A 52 15.67 21.39 -18.49
N ASN A 53 15.96 20.64 -17.42
CA ASN A 53 16.65 21.09 -16.20
C ASN A 53 15.94 22.25 -15.47
N ASN A 54 14.65 22.46 -15.74
CA ASN A 54 13.83 23.43 -15.02
C ASN A 54 13.26 22.79 -13.76
N PHE A 55 14.14 22.44 -12.82
CA PHE A 55 13.78 21.70 -11.61
C PHE A 55 12.83 22.47 -10.69
N THR A 56 12.86 23.81 -10.70
CA THR A 56 11.90 24.65 -9.98
C THR A 56 10.48 24.45 -10.51
N LEU A 57 10.30 24.46 -11.83
CA LEU A 57 9.00 24.20 -12.45
C LEU A 57 8.57 22.74 -12.25
N ALA A 58 9.48 21.79 -12.43
CA ALA A 58 9.18 20.37 -12.19
C ALA A 58 8.70 20.13 -10.75
N LYS A 59 9.39 20.71 -9.76
CA LYS A 59 8.98 20.67 -8.34
C LYS A 59 7.59 21.24 -8.13
N ASP A 60 7.26 22.40 -8.71
CA ASP A 60 5.92 23.00 -8.57
C ASP A 60 4.82 22.09 -9.17
N ILE A 61 5.05 21.58 -10.38
CA ILE A 61 4.14 20.66 -11.05
C ILE A 61 3.91 19.40 -10.19
N TYR A 62 4.97 18.75 -9.72
CA TYR A 62 4.85 17.55 -8.89
C TYR A 62 4.28 17.84 -7.49
N SER A 63 4.51 19.03 -6.94
CA SER A 63 3.88 19.47 -5.68
C SER A 63 2.36 19.63 -5.81
N GLN A 64 1.88 20.00 -6.99
CA GLN A 64 0.45 19.96 -7.31
C GLN A 64 -0.01 18.53 -7.57
N ALA A 65 0.79 17.72 -8.25
CA ALA A 65 0.49 16.32 -8.56
C ALA A 65 0.20 15.47 -7.31
N VAL A 66 1.04 15.58 -6.27
CA VAL A 66 0.85 14.82 -5.01
C VAL A 66 -0.43 15.21 -4.26
N LYS A 67 -1.00 16.40 -4.53
CA LYS A 67 -2.30 16.82 -3.99
C LYS A 67 -3.47 16.26 -4.79
N LEU A 68 -3.27 15.95 -6.08
CA LEU A 68 -4.27 15.34 -6.94
C LEU A 68 -4.44 13.85 -6.61
N ASP A 69 -3.32 13.13 -6.49
CA ASP A 69 -3.32 11.74 -6.03
C ASP A 69 -2.13 11.47 -5.10
N GLU A 70 -2.40 11.46 -3.79
CA GLU A 70 -1.42 11.17 -2.75
C GLU A 70 -0.93 9.70 -2.77
N LYS A 71 -1.62 8.80 -3.48
CA LYS A 71 -1.28 7.37 -3.57
C LYS A 71 -0.44 7.04 -4.81
N ASN A 72 -0.24 8.01 -5.71
CA ASN A 72 0.63 7.84 -6.86
C ASN A 72 2.09 7.99 -6.45
N ARG A 73 2.79 6.85 -6.30
CA ARG A 73 4.21 6.83 -5.90
C ARG A 73 5.12 7.61 -6.85
N ASN A 74 4.80 7.66 -8.16
CA ASN A 74 5.63 8.34 -9.15
C ASN A 74 5.63 9.86 -8.93
N PHE A 75 4.51 10.44 -8.48
CA PHE A 75 4.45 11.87 -8.14
C PHE A 75 5.36 12.20 -6.97
N TRP A 76 5.36 11.38 -5.91
CA TRP A 76 6.28 11.56 -4.79
C TRP A 76 7.74 11.37 -5.18
N TYR A 77 8.04 10.35 -6.00
CA TYR A 77 9.40 10.10 -6.48
C TYR A 77 9.94 11.27 -7.31
N ASN A 78 9.14 11.74 -8.28
CA ASN A 78 9.57 12.82 -9.17
C ASN A 78 9.64 14.18 -8.46
N LEU A 79 8.77 14.42 -7.46
CA LEU A 79 8.89 15.57 -6.57
C LEU A 79 10.24 15.53 -5.83
N ALA A 80 10.55 14.39 -5.21
CA ALA A 80 11.80 14.19 -4.48
C ALA A 80 13.04 14.34 -5.38
N ALA A 81 12.99 13.80 -6.60
CA ALA A 81 14.06 13.94 -7.59
C ALA A 81 14.28 15.42 -7.98
N SER A 82 13.20 16.17 -8.15
CA SER A 82 13.26 17.61 -8.47
C SER A 82 13.86 18.42 -7.31
N GLU A 83 13.44 18.13 -6.07
CA GLU A 83 14.01 18.73 -4.86
C GLU A 83 15.48 18.37 -4.67
N LEU A 84 15.86 17.12 -4.92
CA LEU A 84 17.25 16.68 -4.86
C LEU A 84 18.12 17.43 -5.87
N ALA A 85 17.63 17.62 -7.10
CA ALA A 85 18.31 18.40 -8.15
C ALA A 85 18.46 19.89 -7.79
N LEU A 86 17.55 20.42 -6.97
CA LEU A 86 17.63 21.77 -6.40
C LEU A 86 18.52 21.86 -5.15
N GLY A 87 19.08 20.75 -4.66
CA GLY A 87 19.88 20.69 -3.44
C GLY A 87 19.06 20.66 -2.15
N GLU A 88 17.73 20.54 -2.23
CA GLU A 88 16.81 20.46 -1.09
C GLU A 88 16.77 19.03 -0.52
N ARG A 89 17.92 18.53 -0.09
CA ARG A 89 18.12 17.13 0.26
C ARG A 89 17.17 16.62 1.35
N GLU A 90 16.89 17.40 2.38
CA GLU A 90 16.02 16.96 3.48
C GLU A 90 14.58 16.69 3.00
N ASN A 91 14.01 17.60 2.19
CA ASN A 91 12.68 17.43 1.61
C ASN A 91 12.66 16.21 0.67
N ALA A 92 13.68 16.09 -0.19
CA ALA A 92 13.80 14.97 -1.11
C ALA A 92 13.83 13.62 -0.37
N CYS A 93 14.57 13.52 0.74
CA CYS A 93 14.61 12.30 1.54
C CYS A 93 13.24 11.90 2.11
N GLU A 94 12.46 12.85 2.62
CA GLU A 94 11.12 12.58 3.12
C GLU A 94 10.14 12.22 1.98
N HIS A 95 10.23 12.86 0.81
CA HIS A 95 9.37 12.54 -0.32
C HIS A 95 9.75 11.23 -1.02
N PHE A 96 11.03 10.87 -1.13
CA PHE A 96 11.43 9.52 -1.50
C PHE A 96 10.91 8.51 -0.50
N TYR A 97 10.95 8.81 0.80
CA TYR A 97 10.39 7.92 1.82
C TYR A 97 8.88 7.72 1.64
N LYS A 98 8.12 8.76 1.27
CA LYS A 98 6.71 8.61 0.89
C LYS A 98 6.52 7.69 -0.31
N ALA A 99 7.31 7.86 -1.37
CA ALA A 99 7.26 6.97 -2.54
C ALA A 99 7.58 5.51 -2.16
N TYR A 100 8.60 5.29 -1.33
CA TYR A 100 8.97 3.97 -0.80
C TYR A 100 7.82 3.34 0.01
N LEU A 101 7.14 4.10 0.86
CA LEU A 101 5.98 3.60 1.61
C LEU A 101 4.85 3.13 0.67
N LEU A 102 4.73 3.75 -0.51
CA LEU A 102 3.84 3.36 -1.60
C LEU A 102 4.43 2.27 -2.54
N ASN A 103 5.41 1.52 -2.03
CA ASN A 103 6.06 0.38 -2.68
C ASN A 103 6.89 0.75 -3.92
N ASP A 104 7.46 1.95 -3.95
CA ASP A 104 8.51 2.31 -4.91
C ASP A 104 9.89 1.78 -4.45
N GLY A 105 10.40 0.77 -5.14
CA GLY A 105 11.72 0.18 -4.83
C GLY A 105 12.89 1.07 -5.25
N GLU A 106 12.71 1.91 -6.27
CA GLU A 106 13.74 2.84 -6.74
C GLU A 106 13.96 3.96 -5.72
N ALA A 107 12.87 4.44 -5.11
CA ALA A 107 12.92 5.40 -4.02
C ALA A 107 13.81 4.93 -2.84
N LEU A 108 13.79 3.64 -2.50
CA LEU A 108 14.64 3.10 -1.44
C LEU A 108 16.13 3.21 -1.81
N ASN A 109 16.49 2.95 -3.07
CA ASN A 109 17.86 3.10 -3.53
C ASN A 109 18.28 4.57 -3.46
N ALA A 110 17.42 5.48 -3.91
CA ALA A 110 17.66 6.91 -3.83
C ALA A 110 17.87 7.40 -2.38
N ILE A 111 17.10 6.89 -1.41
CA ILE A 111 17.29 7.20 0.02
C ILE A 111 18.66 6.70 0.50
N LYS A 112 19.03 5.45 0.20
CA LYS A 112 20.32 4.88 0.65
C LYS A 112 21.51 5.65 0.10
N GLU A 113 21.41 6.13 -1.14
CA GLU A 113 22.46 6.90 -1.81
C GLU A 113 22.53 8.35 -1.32
N ASN A 114 21.39 9.01 -1.14
CA ASN A 114 21.32 10.46 -0.95
C ASN A 114 21.03 10.89 0.50
N CYS A 115 20.64 9.95 1.37
CA CYS A 115 20.12 10.23 2.71
C CYS A 115 20.82 9.39 3.80
N PRO A 116 22.15 9.48 3.97
CA PRO A 116 22.92 8.59 4.86
C PRO A 116 22.51 8.69 6.35
N ASN A 117 21.88 9.79 6.77
CA ASN A 117 21.39 10.00 8.13
C ASN A 117 19.87 10.08 8.21
N PHE A 118 19.15 9.46 7.28
CA PHE A 118 17.68 9.54 7.25
C PHE A 118 17.08 9.16 8.61
N ARG A 119 16.32 10.09 9.19
CA ARG A 119 15.68 9.98 10.52
C ARG A 119 16.63 9.50 11.62
N ASN A 120 17.88 9.96 11.60
CA ASN A 120 18.92 9.61 12.59
C ASN A 120 19.09 8.09 12.81
N GLY A 121 18.88 7.29 11.77
CA GLY A 121 19.03 5.83 11.87
C GLY A 121 17.89 5.14 12.64
N SER A 122 16.74 5.80 12.83
CA SER A 122 15.55 5.14 13.37
C SER A 122 14.91 4.14 12.38
N ILE A 123 15.37 4.13 11.12
CA ILE A 123 15.05 3.15 10.10
C ILE A 123 16.36 2.57 9.55
N MET A 124 16.48 1.24 9.52
CA MET A 124 17.73 0.56 9.16
C MET A 124 17.49 -0.65 8.27
N ALA A 125 18.54 -1.09 7.57
CA ALA A 125 18.47 -2.37 6.88
C ALA A 125 18.55 -3.49 7.92
N VAL A 126 17.83 -4.58 7.67
CA VAL A 126 17.76 -5.72 8.57
C VAL A 126 19.13 -6.35 8.81
N ASN A 127 20.10 -6.15 7.92
CA ASN A 127 21.46 -6.65 8.11
C ASN A 127 22.31 -5.74 9.01
N ASP A 128 21.95 -4.47 9.17
CA ASP A 128 22.71 -3.45 9.88
C ASP A 128 22.29 -3.28 11.35
N VAL A 129 21.21 -3.95 11.77
CA VAL A 129 20.74 -3.95 13.17
C VAL A 129 21.51 -4.97 14.02
N ASP A 130 21.72 -4.64 15.30
CA ASP A 130 22.38 -5.49 16.30
C ASP A 130 21.52 -6.71 16.64
N GLU A 131 20.21 -6.52 16.84
CA GLU A 131 19.25 -7.58 17.13
C GLU A 131 18.22 -7.69 16.00
N LYS A 132 18.15 -8.86 15.36
CA LYS A 132 17.21 -9.15 14.28
C LYS A 132 15.78 -9.30 14.82
N PRO A 133 14.76 -8.99 14.02
CA PRO A 133 13.37 -9.13 14.45
C PRO A 133 13.01 -10.60 14.71
N LYS A 134 12.09 -10.81 15.64
CA LYS A 134 11.65 -12.15 16.08
C LYS A 134 10.13 -12.26 16.08
N PHE A 135 9.65 -13.48 16.11
CA PHE A 135 8.27 -13.80 16.45
C PHE A 135 8.23 -14.82 17.59
N ILE A 136 7.19 -14.74 18.41
CA ILE A 136 6.95 -15.62 19.54
C ILE A 136 5.84 -16.59 19.15
N TYR A 137 6.13 -17.89 19.25
CA TYR A 137 5.14 -18.94 19.07
C TYR A 137 5.37 -20.05 20.10
N LYS A 138 4.32 -20.39 20.86
CA LYS A 138 4.36 -21.34 21.99
C LYS A 138 5.45 -20.97 23.01
N ASP A 139 5.43 -19.71 23.43
CA ASP A 139 6.33 -19.15 24.45
C ASP A 139 7.83 -19.27 24.10
N LYS A 140 8.13 -19.42 22.80
CA LYS A 140 9.50 -19.50 22.28
C LYS A 140 9.71 -18.45 21.21
N GLU A 141 10.85 -17.77 21.31
CA GLU A 141 11.31 -16.80 20.34
C GLU A 141 11.99 -17.50 19.15
N TYR A 142 11.68 -17.02 17.95
CA TYR A 142 12.33 -17.43 16.71
C TYR A 142 12.63 -16.20 15.86
N LEU A 143 13.71 -16.26 15.08
CA LEU A 143 14.00 -15.20 14.11
C LEU A 143 12.87 -15.10 13.09
N LEU A 144 12.42 -13.87 12.83
CA LEU A 144 11.46 -13.60 11.77
C LEU A 144 12.13 -13.73 10.39
N CYS A 145 13.40 -13.35 10.30
CA CYS A 145 14.17 -13.39 9.08
C CYS A 145 15.61 -13.90 9.28
N GLU A 146 16.14 -14.56 8.26
CA GLU A 146 17.49 -15.10 8.19
C GLU A 146 18.08 -14.72 6.83
N LYS A 147 19.30 -14.17 6.81
CA LYS A 147 19.99 -13.74 5.57
C LYS A 147 19.14 -12.80 4.69
N GLY A 148 18.35 -11.92 5.32
CA GLY A 148 17.49 -10.95 4.63
C GLY A 148 16.17 -11.51 4.09
N ALA A 149 15.90 -12.81 4.19
CA ALA A 149 14.62 -13.43 3.82
C ALA A 149 13.83 -13.87 5.05
N LEU A 150 12.51 -14.06 4.93
CA LEU A 150 11.73 -14.65 6.02
C LEU A 150 12.26 -16.04 6.39
N SER A 151 12.32 -16.34 7.68
CA SER A 151 12.76 -17.65 8.13
C SER A 151 11.78 -18.73 7.66
N SER A 152 12.30 -19.88 7.25
CA SER A 152 11.48 -21.03 6.85
C SER A 152 10.50 -21.40 7.95
N LYS A 153 10.94 -21.31 9.21
CA LYS A 153 10.13 -21.56 10.39
C LYS A 153 8.91 -20.63 10.50
N TYR A 154 9.08 -19.34 10.21
CA TYR A 154 7.96 -18.41 10.18
C TYR A 154 6.98 -18.73 9.05
N VAL A 155 7.50 -19.00 7.85
CA VAL A 155 6.68 -19.34 6.68
C VAL A 155 5.87 -20.61 6.91
N ASP A 156 6.50 -21.68 7.40
CA ASP A 156 5.83 -22.95 7.72
C ASP A 156 4.76 -22.77 8.80
N TYR A 157 5.08 -21.98 9.82
CA TYR A 157 4.14 -21.69 10.89
C TYR A 157 2.91 -20.94 10.36
N MET A 158 3.12 -19.85 9.62
CA MET A 158 2.03 -19.07 9.05
C MET A 158 1.20 -19.88 8.05
N ALA A 159 1.83 -20.70 7.22
CA ALA A 159 1.12 -21.58 6.30
C ALA A 159 0.16 -22.54 7.03
N LYS A 160 0.55 -23.04 8.21
CA LYS A 160 -0.32 -23.87 9.03
C LYS A 160 -1.51 -23.07 9.59
N GLU A 161 -1.29 -21.89 10.13
CA GLU A 161 -2.35 -21.05 10.69
C GLU A 161 -3.37 -20.63 9.61
N LEU A 162 -2.88 -20.28 8.42
CA LEU A 162 -3.74 -19.95 7.28
C LEU A 162 -4.60 -21.13 6.82
N ARG A 163 -4.06 -22.37 6.82
CA ARG A 163 -4.84 -23.59 6.51
C ARG A 163 -5.91 -23.91 7.55
N ASN A 164 -5.71 -23.48 8.80
CA ASN A 164 -6.68 -23.69 9.88
C ASN A 164 -7.86 -22.72 9.79
N SER A 165 -7.77 -21.65 9.00
CA SER A 165 -8.88 -20.72 8.80
C SER A 165 -10.02 -21.38 8.02
N LYS A 166 -11.18 -21.51 8.69
CA LYS A 166 -12.42 -21.97 8.04
C LYS A 166 -12.91 -21.00 6.98
N VAL A 167 -12.63 -19.71 7.12
CA VAL A 167 -13.03 -18.68 6.16
C VAL A 167 -12.20 -18.82 4.89
N LEU A 168 -10.86 -18.89 4.99
CA LEU A 168 -9.98 -19.09 3.84
C LEU A 168 -10.26 -20.45 3.17
N GLY A 169 -10.43 -21.51 3.96
CA GLY A 169 -10.77 -22.84 3.43
C GLY A 169 -12.10 -22.91 2.67
N LYS A 170 -12.98 -21.90 2.75
CA LYS A 170 -14.22 -21.82 1.96
C LYS A 170 -14.18 -20.78 0.86
N LYS A 171 -13.57 -19.63 1.14
CA LYS A 171 -13.62 -18.43 0.30
C LYS A 171 -12.38 -18.23 -0.56
N ALA A 172 -11.26 -18.83 -0.18
CA ALA A 172 -9.97 -18.66 -0.86
C ALA A 172 -9.56 -19.83 -1.77
N ILE A 173 -10.29 -20.95 -1.82
CA ILE A 173 -9.92 -22.13 -2.62
C ILE A 173 -9.61 -21.76 -4.07
N GLY A 174 -8.46 -22.19 -4.57
CA GLY A 174 -7.98 -21.95 -5.93
C GLY A 174 -7.45 -20.54 -6.17
N ARG A 175 -7.37 -19.70 -5.13
CA ARG A 175 -6.89 -18.31 -5.24
C ARG A 175 -5.42 -18.20 -4.87
N LYS A 176 -4.77 -17.24 -5.52
CA LYS A 176 -3.46 -16.71 -5.14
C LYS A 176 -3.66 -15.40 -4.40
N VAL A 177 -2.98 -15.26 -3.27
CA VAL A 177 -2.95 -14.04 -2.48
C VAL A 177 -1.50 -13.57 -2.37
N TYR A 178 -1.25 -12.29 -2.63
CA TYR A 178 0.07 -11.69 -2.50
C TYR A 178 0.05 -10.76 -1.30
N VAL A 179 0.81 -11.13 -0.26
CA VAL A 179 0.89 -10.38 1.00
C VAL A 179 2.27 -9.77 1.10
N LEU A 180 2.34 -8.51 1.50
CA LEU A 180 3.57 -7.83 1.87
C LEU A 180 3.55 -7.62 3.39
N ILE A 181 4.61 -8.07 4.07
CA ILE A 181 4.74 -7.91 5.52
C ILE A 181 6.00 -7.14 5.88
N GLY A 182 5.93 -6.33 6.92
CA GLY A 182 7.07 -5.68 7.55
C GLY A 182 6.87 -5.64 9.05
N ILE A 183 7.95 -5.40 9.80
CA ILE A 183 7.87 -5.23 11.25
C ILE A 183 8.22 -3.79 11.61
N SER A 184 7.42 -3.19 12.50
CA SER A 184 7.67 -1.84 13.00
C SER A 184 8.42 -1.87 14.32
N LYS A 185 9.00 -0.73 14.71
CA LYS A 185 9.60 -0.51 16.04
C LYS A 185 8.63 -0.67 17.22
N ALA A 186 7.32 -0.73 16.95
CA ALA A 186 6.27 -0.91 17.95
C ALA A 186 5.90 -2.39 18.16
N ASP A 187 6.81 -3.32 17.86
CA ASP A 187 6.62 -4.76 18.04
C ASP A 187 5.37 -5.30 17.31
N SER A 188 5.03 -4.68 16.17
CA SER A 188 3.83 -4.99 15.40
C SER A 188 4.13 -5.24 13.93
N LEU A 189 3.32 -6.11 13.32
CA LEU A 189 3.41 -6.45 11.91
C LEU A 189 2.59 -5.45 11.07
N ASN A 190 3.26 -4.79 10.13
CA ASN A 190 2.64 -4.08 9.02
C ASN A 190 2.28 -5.08 7.94
N ILE A 191 1.00 -5.19 7.57
CA ILE A 191 0.52 -6.17 6.61
C ILE A 191 -0.25 -5.45 5.50
N GLU A 192 0.09 -5.72 4.25
CA GLU A 192 -0.64 -5.23 3.09
C GLU A 192 -0.98 -6.41 2.17
N VAL A 193 -2.25 -6.58 1.83
CA VAL A 193 -2.68 -7.57 0.84
C VAL A 193 -2.79 -6.90 -0.53
N LEU A 194 -1.71 -7.02 -1.30
CA LEU A 194 -1.54 -6.39 -2.61
C LEU A 194 -2.56 -6.89 -3.62
N LYS A 195 -2.79 -8.21 -3.67
CA LYS A 195 -3.64 -8.82 -4.69
C LYS A 195 -4.28 -10.12 -4.19
N VAL A 196 -5.53 -10.31 -4.55
CA VAL A 196 -6.28 -11.57 -4.42
C VAL A 196 -6.82 -11.91 -5.81
N THR A 197 -6.53 -13.10 -6.33
CA THR A 197 -7.10 -13.54 -7.62
C THR A 197 -8.52 -14.10 -7.45
N GLY A 198 -9.27 -14.19 -8.55
CA GLY A 198 -10.60 -14.82 -8.57
C GLY A 198 -11.76 -13.82 -8.59
N ASN A 199 -12.95 -14.28 -8.20
CA ASN A 199 -14.16 -13.44 -8.16
C ASN A 199 -13.97 -12.27 -7.19
N GLN A 200 -14.64 -11.14 -7.43
CA GLN A 200 -14.51 -9.95 -6.58
C GLN A 200 -15.34 -10.03 -5.29
N GLU A 201 -16.39 -10.85 -5.26
CA GLU A 201 -17.34 -10.96 -4.15
C GLU A 201 -16.65 -11.30 -2.82
N ASP A 202 -15.68 -12.22 -2.84
CA ASP A 202 -15.01 -12.65 -1.61
C ASP A 202 -13.67 -11.93 -1.35
N VAL A 203 -13.23 -11.00 -2.21
CA VAL A 203 -11.88 -10.40 -2.10
C VAL A 203 -11.69 -9.70 -0.77
N SER A 204 -12.64 -8.87 -0.33
CA SER A 204 -12.54 -8.16 0.95
C SER A 204 -12.45 -9.14 2.12
N VAL A 205 -13.32 -10.15 2.13
CA VAL A 205 -13.37 -11.17 3.19
C VAL A 205 -12.06 -11.94 3.26
N VAL A 206 -11.48 -12.32 2.12
CA VAL A 206 -10.18 -13.00 2.07
C VAL A 206 -9.06 -12.09 2.56
N LYS A 207 -9.06 -10.80 2.18
CA LYS A 207 -8.04 -9.84 2.67
C LYS A 207 -8.11 -9.68 4.19
N ASP A 208 -9.31 -9.45 4.72
CA ASP A 208 -9.52 -9.22 6.15
C ASP A 208 -9.12 -10.44 6.97
N GLU A 209 -9.50 -11.64 6.51
CA GLU A 209 -9.13 -12.89 7.19
C GLU A 209 -7.62 -13.16 7.14
N VAL A 210 -6.96 -12.94 6.00
CA VAL A 210 -5.50 -13.05 5.91
C VAL A 210 -4.84 -12.11 6.92
N ILE A 211 -5.25 -10.84 6.96
CA ILE A 211 -4.71 -9.86 7.92
C ILE A 211 -4.95 -10.31 9.36
N ALA A 212 -6.15 -10.81 9.68
CA ALA A 212 -6.50 -11.29 11.01
C ALA A 212 -5.63 -12.48 11.44
N VAL A 213 -5.41 -13.45 10.55
CA VAL A 213 -4.56 -14.62 10.84
C VAL A 213 -3.12 -14.17 11.13
N PHE A 214 -2.53 -13.30 10.30
CA PHE A 214 -1.16 -12.81 10.52
C PHE A 214 -1.00 -12.02 11.84
N LYS A 215 -2.00 -11.22 12.22
CA LYS A 215 -1.97 -10.45 13.48
C LYS A 215 -2.15 -11.31 14.73
N ASN A 216 -2.95 -12.37 14.64
CA ASN A 216 -3.35 -13.17 15.80
C ASN A 216 -2.50 -14.42 16.02
N ALA A 217 -1.79 -14.89 14.98
CA ALA A 217 -1.00 -16.12 15.05
C ALA A 217 0.20 -15.99 16.01
N ALA A 218 0.91 -14.85 15.99
CA ALA A 218 2.12 -14.67 16.78
C ALA A 218 2.19 -13.26 17.37
N SER A 219 2.94 -13.16 18.46
CA SER A 219 3.48 -11.87 18.91
C SER A 219 4.82 -11.62 18.21
N TYR A 220 5.19 -10.36 18.04
CA TYR A 220 6.39 -9.97 17.31
C TYR A 220 7.32 -9.17 18.23
N ILE A 221 8.62 -9.24 17.95
CA ILE A 221 9.64 -8.41 18.59
C ILE A 221 10.39 -7.72 17.47
N SER A 222 10.42 -6.39 17.53
CA SER A 222 11.08 -5.54 16.55
C SER A 222 12.60 -5.72 16.54
N ALA A 223 13.22 -5.24 15.47
CA ALA A 223 14.66 -5.15 15.40
C ALA A 223 15.19 -4.08 16.37
N LYS A 224 16.40 -4.28 16.90
CA LYS A 224 17.05 -3.29 17.75
C LYS A 224 18.42 -2.91 17.23
N ASN A 225 18.75 -1.64 17.38
CA ASN A 225 20.08 -1.11 17.20
C ASN A 225 20.46 -0.35 18.47
N LYS A 226 21.60 -0.69 19.08
CA LYS A 226 22.05 -0.11 20.36
C LYS A 226 21.00 -0.19 21.46
N GLY A 227 20.23 -1.28 21.49
CA GLY A 227 19.16 -1.52 22.47
C GLY A 227 17.86 -0.75 22.24
N VAL A 228 17.75 0.05 21.17
CA VAL A 228 16.54 0.81 20.81
C VAL A 228 15.83 0.12 19.66
N ASN A 229 14.50 -0.01 19.74
CA ASN A 229 13.68 -0.54 18.65
C ASN A 229 13.73 0.38 17.42
N VAL A 230 13.95 -0.20 16.24
CA VAL A 230 14.03 0.52 14.96
C VAL A 230 13.04 -0.03 13.95
N ASP A 231 12.62 0.81 13.01
CA ASP A 231 11.89 0.37 11.83
C ASP A 231 12.88 -0.24 10.80
N LEU A 232 12.38 -1.10 9.91
CA LEU A 232 13.19 -1.72 8.87
C LEU A 232 12.83 -1.23 7.46
N TRP A 233 13.84 -1.17 6.59
CA TRP A 233 13.67 -0.97 5.15
C TRP A 233 13.08 -2.18 4.44
N GLU A 234 13.22 -3.37 5.02
CA GLU A 234 12.78 -4.59 4.39
C GLU A 234 11.29 -4.82 4.61
N LYS A 235 10.60 -5.05 3.49
CA LYS A 235 9.29 -5.69 3.46
C LYS A 235 9.43 -7.02 2.72
N TRP A 236 8.78 -8.06 3.22
CA TRP A 236 8.84 -9.40 2.65
C TRP A 236 7.53 -9.77 1.97
N ALA A 237 7.62 -10.14 0.70
CA ALA A 237 6.47 -10.63 -0.06
C ALA A 237 6.27 -12.13 0.18
N ILE A 238 5.04 -12.52 0.49
CA ILE A 238 4.61 -13.90 0.70
C ILE A 238 3.52 -14.23 -0.33
N PRO A 239 3.83 -15.02 -1.37
CA PRO A 239 2.82 -15.58 -2.24
C PRO A 239 2.13 -16.76 -1.54
N LEU A 240 0.82 -16.65 -1.38
CA LEU A 240 -0.03 -17.68 -0.78
C LEU A 240 -0.89 -18.32 -1.86
N SER A 241 -1.06 -19.63 -1.77
CA SER A 241 -2.00 -20.39 -2.60
C SER A 241 -2.89 -21.21 -1.69
N PHE A 242 -4.20 -21.13 -1.93
CA PHE A 242 -5.25 -21.78 -1.15
C PHE A 242 -6.02 -22.78 -2.01
#